data_AF-A0A024T9M7-F1
#
_entry.id   AF-A0A024T9M7-F1
#
_cell.length_a   1.000
_cell.length_b   1.000
_cell.length_c   1.000
_cell.angle_alpha   90.00
_cell.angle_beta   90.00
_cell.angle_gamma   90.00
#
_symmetry.space_group_name_H-M   'P 1'
#
loop_
_entity.id
_entity.type
_entity.pdbx_description
1 polymer ?
#
loop_
_entity_poly.entity_id
_entity_poly.type
_entity_poly.pdbx_seq_one_letter_code
_entity_poly.pdbx_strand_id
1 'polypeptide(L)'
;MPSTQSTDNSSLIPHGVSIREALNHSFANLQYAAGVDTHGHVKGNRTEALAKAANSSYTIVVLGESSYTEKNGDVSDLHLPAGQLKYVEELTAIQSTSVVVVLVAGRPRLLGGVHKNAAAVLARYSDERHQSDRDMS
;
A
#
# COMPACT_ATOMS: atom_id res chain seq x y z
N MET A 1 -15.33 2.75 -19.08
CA MET A 1 -15.86 3.21 -17.78
C MET A 1 -16.14 1.96 -16.93
N PRO A 2 -15.70 1.92 -15.67
CA PRO A 2 -14.41 1.35 -15.30
C PRO A 2 -14.54 -0.08 -14.76
N SER A 3 -13.60 -0.95 -15.12
CA SER A 3 -13.43 -2.27 -14.52
C SER A 3 -11.98 -2.66 -14.63
N THR A 4 -11.25 -2.56 -13.52
CA THR A 4 -10.08 -3.40 -13.25
C THR A 4 -10.04 -3.65 -11.75
N GLN A 5 -10.97 -4.50 -11.33
CA GLN A 5 -10.78 -5.39 -10.19
C GLN A 5 -9.64 -6.34 -10.57
N SER A 6 -8.55 -6.38 -9.80
CA SER A 6 -7.65 -7.53 -9.87
C SER A 6 -8.35 -8.68 -9.17
N THR A 7 -8.77 -9.66 -9.96
CA THR A 7 -9.20 -10.98 -9.50
C THR A 7 -8.18 -11.96 -10.03
N ASP A 8 -7.16 -12.22 -9.25
CA ASP A 8 -6.19 -13.28 -9.47
C ASP A 8 -6.72 -14.58 -8.83
N ASN A 9 -6.85 -15.59 -9.68
CA ASN A 9 -7.59 -16.85 -9.58
C ASN A 9 -7.01 -17.88 -8.59
N SER A 10 -6.70 -17.48 -7.36
CA SER A 10 -6.26 -18.45 -6.34
C SER A 10 -7.40 -19.33 -5.86
N SER A 11 -7.39 -20.63 -6.20
CA SER A 11 -8.30 -21.65 -5.64
C SER A 11 -8.10 -21.90 -4.13
N LEU A 12 -7.13 -21.21 -3.51
CA LEU A 12 -6.83 -21.28 -2.09
C LEU A 12 -7.50 -20.17 -1.26
N ILE A 13 -7.97 -19.08 -1.89
CA ILE A 13 -8.75 -18.02 -1.23
C ILE A 13 -9.79 -17.46 -2.23
N PRO A 14 -11.00 -18.02 -2.29
CA PRO A 14 -12.06 -17.43 -3.09
C PRO A 14 -12.47 -16.12 -2.41
N HIS A 15 -12.26 -14.99 -3.09
CA HIS A 15 -12.41 -13.62 -2.59
C HIS A 15 -11.28 -13.17 -1.66
N GLY A 16 -10.19 -12.64 -2.23
CA GLY A 16 -9.13 -12.02 -1.43
C GLY A 16 -9.69 -10.97 -0.46
N VAL A 17 -9.33 -11.08 0.81
CA VAL A 17 -9.72 -10.12 1.86
C VAL A 17 -8.75 -8.93 1.82
N SER A 18 -9.26 -7.71 1.82
CA SER A 18 -8.41 -6.52 1.90
C SER A 18 -7.72 -6.42 3.26
N ILE A 19 -6.55 -5.77 3.33
CA ILE A 19 -5.85 -5.52 4.61
C ILE A 19 -6.79 -4.84 5.61
N ARG A 20 -7.62 -3.91 5.15
CA ARG A 20 -8.61 -3.23 5.99
C ARG A 20 -9.63 -4.20 6.57
N GLU A 21 -10.21 -5.08 5.76
CA GLU A 21 -11.18 -6.07 6.24
C GLU A 21 -10.54 -7.04 7.24
N ALA A 22 -9.34 -7.53 6.96
CA ALA A 22 -8.59 -8.40 7.88
C ALA A 22 -8.31 -7.70 9.23
N LEU A 23 -7.93 -6.42 9.20
CA LEU A 23 -7.72 -5.61 10.41
C LEU A 23 -9.05 -5.39 11.15
N ASN A 24 -10.14 -5.13 10.45
CA ASN A 24 -11.45 -4.92 11.08
C ASN A 24 -11.99 -6.17 11.77
N HIS A 25 -11.65 -7.36 11.27
CA HIS A 25 -11.95 -8.63 11.94
C HIS A 25 -11.08 -8.88 13.18
N SER A 26 -9.87 -8.30 13.23
CA SER A 26 -8.91 -8.52 14.31
C SER A 26 -9.01 -7.48 15.43
N PHE A 27 -9.42 -6.25 15.11
CA PHE A 27 -9.44 -5.10 16.02
C PHE A 27 -10.81 -4.42 16.03
N ALA A 28 -11.47 -4.43 17.19
CA ALA A 28 -12.79 -3.82 17.37
C ALA A 28 -12.78 -2.28 17.35
N ASN A 29 -11.62 -1.66 17.58
CA ASN A 29 -11.42 -0.21 17.66
C ASN A 29 -10.71 0.39 16.44
N LEU A 30 -10.84 -0.24 15.27
CA LEU A 30 -10.22 0.22 14.04
C LEU A 30 -10.86 1.52 13.53
N GLN A 31 -10.05 2.54 13.33
CA GLN A 31 -10.44 3.74 12.61
C GLN A 31 -9.83 3.73 11.21
N TYR A 32 -10.63 4.04 10.20
CA TYR A 32 -10.18 4.17 8.82
C TYR A 32 -10.24 5.63 8.36
N ALA A 33 -9.23 6.03 7.60
CA ALA A 33 -9.22 7.25 6.82
C ALA A 33 -8.55 6.96 5.48
N ALA A 34 -9.10 7.51 4.40
CA ALA A 34 -8.41 7.52 3.13
C ALA A 34 -7.24 8.52 3.20
N GLY A 35 -6.08 8.13 2.66
CA GLY A 35 -4.84 8.91 2.71
C GLY A 35 -4.50 9.49 1.34
N VAL A 36 -3.67 8.77 0.60
CA VAL A 36 -3.33 9.08 -0.80
C VAL A 36 -3.57 7.86 -1.69
N ASP A 37 -3.79 8.08 -2.98
CA ASP A 37 -3.81 7.00 -3.96
C ASP A 37 -2.39 6.54 -4.35
N THR A 38 -2.33 5.53 -5.22
CA THR A 38 -1.06 4.97 -5.70
C THR A 38 -0.23 5.95 -6.52
N HIS A 39 -0.77 7.10 -6.93
CA HIS A 39 -0.04 8.18 -7.61
C HIS A 39 0.35 9.32 -6.64
N GLY A 40 -0.02 9.20 -5.36
CA GLY A 40 0.27 10.19 -4.33
C GLY A 40 -0.77 11.32 -4.22
N HIS A 41 -1.90 11.25 -4.92
CA HIS A 41 -2.94 12.27 -4.78
C HIS A 41 -3.77 12.03 -3.53
N VAL A 42 -4.13 13.10 -2.81
CA VAL A 42 -4.97 13.00 -1.61
C VAL A 42 -6.32 12.38 -1.97
N LYS A 43 -6.71 11.34 -1.22
CA LYS A 43 -8.03 10.73 -1.29
C LYS A 43 -8.72 10.98 0.05
N GLY A 44 -9.74 11.84 0.05
CA GLY A 44 -10.48 12.19 1.27
C GLY A 44 -9.92 13.41 2.00
N ASN A 45 -10.17 13.49 3.30
CA ASN A 45 -9.80 14.63 4.12
C ASN A 45 -8.47 14.37 4.84
N ARG A 46 -7.39 15.00 4.35
CA ARG A 46 -6.04 14.87 4.93
C ARG A 46 -6.01 15.27 6.41
N THR A 47 -6.65 16.38 6.77
CA THR A 47 -6.66 16.89 8.16
C THR A 47 -7.32 15.91 9.11
N GLU A 48 -8.45 15.34 8.71
CA GLU A 48 -9.15 14.32 9.50
C GLU A 48 -8.30 13.05 9.66
N ALA A 49 -7.63 12.61 8.60
CA ALA A 49 -6.77 11.43 8.64
C ALA A 49 -5.59 11.62 9.62
N LEU A 50 -4.93 12.78 9.59
CA LEU A 50 -3.86 13.11 10.53
C LEU A 50 -4.37 13.24 11.96
N ALA A 51 -5.57 13.79 12.16
CA ALA A 51 -6.20 13.87 13.50
C ALA A 51 -6.54 12.48 14.05
N LYS A 52 -7.06 11.56 13.23
CA LYS A 52 -7.31 10.16 13.62
C LYS A 52 -6.01 9.46 14.00
N ALA A 53 -4.94 9.66 13.23
CA ALA A 53 -3.61 9.12 13.53
C ALA A 53 -3.09 9.65 14.88
N ALA A 54 -3.21 10.96 15.13
CA ALA A 54 -2.78 11.58 16.39
C ALA A 54 -3.55 11.08 17.63
N ASN A 55 -4.78 10.60 17.44
CA ASN A 55 -5.61 10.01 18.50
C ASN A 55 -5.48 8.48 18.62
N SER A 56 -4.58 7.84 17.85
CA SER A 56 -4.40 6.39 17.82
C SER A 56 -3.01 5.99 18.32
N SER A 57 -2.92 4.95 19.16
CA SER A 57 -1.61 4.45 19.63
C SER A 57 -0.73 3.90 18.50
N TYR A 58 -1.36 3.33 17.48
CA TYR A 58 -0.70 2.81 16.28
C TYR A 58 -1.39 3.34 15.03
N THR A 59 -0.60 3.68 14.02
CA THR A 59 -1.09 4.05 12.69
C THR A 59 -0.49 3.11 11.65
N ILE A 60 -1.33 2.33 10.98
CA ILE A 60 -0.91 1.47 9.88
C ILE A 60 -1.16 2.22 8.57
N VAL A 61 -0.09 2.57 7.85
CA VAL A 61 -0.16 3.19 6.53
C VAL A 61 0.18 2.17 5.45
N VAL A 62 -0.77 1.91 4.56
CA VAL A 62 -0.59 0.98 3.44
C VAL A 62 -0.30 1.77 2.17
N LEU A 63 0.82 1.47 1.54
CA LEU A 63 1.39 2.13 0.37
C LEU A 63 1.64 1.10 -0.73
N GLY A 64 1.80 1.56 -1.95
CA GLY A 64 2.03 0.64 -3.06
C GLY A 64 1.90 1.28 -4.43
N GLU A 65 1.71 0.43 -5.42
CA GLU A 65 1.69 0.81 -6.83
C GLU A 65 0.37 0.38 -7.49
N SER A 66 -0.04 1.10 -8.53
CA SER A 66 -1.08 0.61 -9.43
C SER A 66 -0.55 -0.57 -10.27
N SER A 67 -1.44 -1.48 -10.67
CA SER A 67 -1.09 -2.57 -11.58
C SER A 67 -0.44 -2.04 -12.85
N TYR A 68 0.71 -2.61 -13.19
CA TYR A 68 1.55 -2.19 -14.30
C TYR A 68 0.89 -2.61 -15.61
N THR A 69 0.19 -1.70 -16.30
CA THR A 69 -0.08 -1.91 -17.73
C THR A 69 1.13 -1.41 -18.48
N GLU A 70 2.04 -2.33 -18.83
CA GLU A 70 3.23 -2.05 -19.61
C GLU A 70 2.85 -1.32 -20.91
N LYS A 71 3.33 -0.08 -21.09
CA LYS A 71 3.87 0.37 -22.37
C LYS A 71 4.64 1.69 -22.32
N ASN A 72 5.78 1.61 -23.01
CA ASN A 72 6.56 2.62 -23.71
C ASN A 72 7.33 3.65 -22.88
N GLY A 73 8.64 3.38 -22.74
CA GLY A 73 9.65 4.44 -22.76
C GLY A 73 10.11 4.94 -21.40
N ASP A 74 10.86 4.09 -20.71
CA ASP A 74 12.10 4.46 -20.02
C ASP A 74 12.09 5.75 -19.17
N VAL A 75 11.35 5.72 -18.06
CA VAL A 75 11.75 6.37 -16.80
C VAL A 75 11.36 5.42 -15.68
N SER A 76 12.22 4.45 -15.34
CA SER A 76 11.99 3.60 -14.16
C SER A 76 12.41 4.37 -12.90
N ASP A 77 11.65 5.40 -12.52
CA ASP A 77 11.83 5.96 -11.18
C ASP A 77 11.53 4.85 -10.17
N LEU A 78 12.55 4.45 -9.41
CA LEU A 78 12.49 3.38 -8.41
C LEU A 78 11.82 3.83 -7.11
N HIS A 79 11.55 5.12 -6.95
CA HIS A 79 10.90 5.66 -5.75
C HIS A 79 9.39 5.40 -5.76
N LEU A 80 8.81 5.38 -4.56
CA LEU A 80 7.37 5.59 -4.44
C LEU A 80 7.01 7.00 -4.89
N PRO A 81 5.79 7.23 -5.42
CA PRO A 81 5.34 8.56 -5.77
C PRO A 81 5.47 9.54 -4.60
N ALA A 82 5.96 10.74 -4.88
CA ALA A 82 6.33 11.73 -3.87
C ALA A 82 5.20 12.05 -2.86
N GLY A 83 3.93 12.02 -3.31
CA GLY A 83 2.78 12.22 -2.43
C GLY A 83 2.59 11.11 -1.39
N GLN A 84 2.99 9.87 -1.69
CA GLN A 84 3.04 8.77 -0.72
C GLN A 84 4.13 8.99 0.31
N LEU A 85 5.35 9.34 -0.13
CA LEU A 85 6.47 9.61 0.76
C LEU A 85 6.16 10.76 1.73
N LYS A 86 5.67 11.89 1.21
CA LYS A 86 5.26 13.05 2.01
C LYS A 86 4.19 12.67 3.04
N TYR A 87 3.23 11.82 2.68
CA TYR A 87 2.19 11.42 3.61
C TYR A 87 2.75 10.58 4.77
N VAL A 88 3.73 9.70 4.51
CA VAL A 88 4.42 8.96 5.58
C VAL A 88 5.24 9.90 6.47
N GLU A 89 5.92 10.89 5.88
CA GLU A 89 6.64 11.92 6.64
C GLU A 89 5.71 12.68 7.59
N GLU A 90 4.54 13.12 7.09
CA GLU A 90 3.51 13.78 7.90
C GLU A 90 3.03 12.89 9.06
N LEU A 91 2.82 11.59 8.80
CA LEU A 91 2.38 10.63 9.84
C LEU A 91 3.48 10.35 10.86
N THR A 92 4.71 10.13 10.43
CA THR A 92 5.84 9.80 11.31
C THR A 92 6.31 10.98 12.16
N ALA A 93 5.95 12.21 11.78
CA ALA A 93 6.16 13.40 12.60
C ALA A 93 5.20 13.49 13.82
N ILE A 94 4.14 12.69 13.85
CA ILE A 94 3.17 12.66 14.96
C ILE A 94 3.74 11.82 16.11
N GLN A 95 4.03 12.47 17.24
CA GLN A 95 4.68 11.82 18.39
C GLN A 95 3.78 10.84 19.16
N SER A 96 2.46 11.02 19.11
CA SER A 96 1.51 10.22 19.89
C SER A 96 1.18 8.85 19.27
N THR A 97 1.69 8.55 18.08
CA THR A 97 1.37 7.31 17.35
C THR A 97 2.62 6.60 16.86
N SER A 98 2.64 5.28 16.95
CA SER A 98 3.67 4.45 16.31
C SER A 98 3.24 4.09 14.90
N VAL A 99 3.97 4.58 13.89
CA VAL A 99 3.62 4.37 12.48
C VAL A 99 4.21 3.06 11.95
N VAL A 100 3.36 2.19 11.43
CA VAL A 100 3.74 0.96 10.72
C VAL A 100 3.48 1.14 9.23
N VAL A 101 4.53 1.00 8.42
CA VAL A 101 4.42 1.13 6.96
C VAL A 101 4.24 -0.26 6.36
N VAL A 102 3.21 -0.45 5.55
CA VAL A 102 2.99 -1.68 4.77
C VAL A 102 3.12 -1.32 3.30
N LEU A 103 4.11 -1.91 2.63
CA LEU A 103 4.37 -1.73 1.21
C LEU A 103 3.85 -2.94 0.42
N VAL A 104 2.93 -2.69 -0.50
CA VAL A 104 2.43 -3.68 -1.46
C VAL A 104 2.90 -3.28 -2.85
N ALA A 105 3.95 -3.91 -3.37
CA ALA A 105 4.57 -3.55 -4.64
C ALA A 105 5.08 -4.77 -5.40
N GLY A 106 4.94 -4.76 -6.74
CA GLY A 106 5.46 -5.84 -7.58
C GLY A 106 6.98 -5.82 -7.75
N ARG A 107 7.66 -4.74 -7.32
CA ARG A 107 9.12 -4.58 -7.37
C ARG A 107 9.65 -3.95 -6.08
N PRO A 108 10.90 -4.22 -5.66
CA PRO A 108 11.52 -3.46 -4.58
C PRO A 108 11.53 -1.97 -4.92
N ARG A 109 11.06 -1.14 -3.98
CA ARG A 109 11.00 0.33 -4.11
C ARG A 109 11.91 1.02 -3.11
N LEU A 110 12.48 2.14 -3.52
CA LEU A 110 13.23 3.02 -2.63
C LEU A 110 12.25 3.86 -1.80
N LEU A 111 12.29 3.67 -0.48
CA LEU A 111 11.44 4.39 0.47
C LEU A 111 11.99 5.77 0.86
N GLY A 112 13.05 6.28 0.22
CA GLY A 112 13.54 7.65 0.45
C GLY A 112 13.94 7.99 1.89
N GLY A 113 14.16 7.00 2.76
CA GLY A 113 14.48 7.21 4.18
C GLY A 113 13.28 7.15 5.14
N VAL A 114 12.04 7.06 4.67
CA VAL A 114 10.85 7.05 5.56
C VAL A 114 10.79 5.84 6.49
N HIS A 115 11.47 4.75 6.13
CA HIS A 115 11.61 3.56 6.96
C HIS A 115 12.33 3.82 8.29
N LYS A 116 13.17 4.86 8.38
CA LYS A 116 13.94 5.17 9.60
C LYS A 116 13.05 5.55 10.78
N ASN A 117 11.87 6.07 10.49
CA ASN A 117 10.89 6.51 11.49
C ASN A 117 9.66 5.59 11.53
N ALA A 118 9.66 4.52 10.73
CA ALA A 118 8.60 3.51 10.75
C ALA A 118 8.95 2.42 11.77
N ALA A 119 7.97 2.02 12.58
CA ALA A 119 8.11 0.93 13.54
C ALA A 119 8.31 -0.43 12.85
N ALA A 120 7.76 -0.61 11.64
CA ALA A 120 7.99 -1.79 10.80
C ALA A 120 7.70 -1.51 9.32
N VAL A 121 8.33 -2.30 8.44
CA VAL A 121 8.04 -2.34 6.99
C VAL A 121 7.68 -3.76 6.60
N LEU A 122 6.47 -3.97 6.08
CA LEU A 122 6.07 -5.25 5.46
C LEU A 122 6.04 -5.08 3.95
N ALA A 123 6.85 -5.84 3.22
CA ALA A 123 6.86 -5.84 1.76
C ALA A 123 6.31 -7.18 1.23
N ARG A 124 5.27 -7.13 0.40
CA ARG A 124 4.82 -8.29 -0.41
C ARG A 124 5.35 -8.13 -1.82
N TYR A 125 6.10 -9.11 -2.30
CA TYR A 125 6.50 -9.26 -3.70
C TYR A 125 5.66 -10.39 -4.31
N SER A 126 4.92 -10.12 -5.39
CA SER A 126 4.23 -11.15 -6.18
C SER A 126 5.02 -11.40 -7.44
N ASP A 127 5.51 -12.64 -7.58
CA ASP A 127 6.21 -13.10 -8.77
C ASP A 127 5.16 -13.51 -9.82
N GLU A 128 4.95 -12.69 -10.85
CA GLU A 128 4.15 -13.09 -12.01
C GLU A 128 4.97 -14.07 -12.86
N ARG A 129 5.01 -15.34 -12.47
CA ARG A 129 5.57 -16.39 -13.33
C ARG A 129 4.57 -16.70 -14.44
N HIS A 130 4.94 -16.34 -15.67
CA HIS A 130 4.29 -16.80 -16.89
C HIS A 130 4.11 -18.32 -16.87
N GLN A 131 2.86 -18.78 -16.80
CA GLN A 131 2.49 -20.15 -17.14
C GLN A 131 2.32 -20.24 -18.66
N SER A 132 3.42 -20.33 -19.41
CA SER A 132 3.41 -20.77 -20.80
C SER A 132 4.64 -21.64 -21.03
N ASP A 133 4.52 -22.92 -20.68
CA ASP A 133 5.22 -24.05 -21.31
C ASP A 133 4.89 -25.32 -20.54
N ARG A 134 3.69 -25.84 -20.77
CA ARG A 134 3.34 -27.27 -20.61
C ARG A 134 2.16 -27.55 -21.53
N ASP A 135 2.47 -27.65 -22.82
CA ASP A 135 1.72 -28.44 -23.81
C ASP A 135 2.60 -28.58 -25.05
N MET A 136 3.58 -29.49 -24.94
CA MET A 136 4.23 -30.14 -26.08
C MET A 136 4.66 -31.53 -25.60
N SER A 137 3.72 -32.46 -25.63
CA SER A 137 3.97 -33.90 -25.78
C SER A 137 3.25 -34.38 -27.03
#